data_AF-A0A4Y9XQA6-F1
#
_entry.id   AF-A0A4Y9XQA6-F1
#
_cell.length_a   1.000
_cell.length_b   1.000
_cell.length_c   1.000
_cell.angle_alpha   90.00
_cell.angle_beta   90.00
_cell.angle_gamma   90.00
#
_symmetry.space_group_name_H-M   'P 1'
#
loop_
_entity.id
_entity.type
_entity.pdbx_description
1 polymer ?
#
loop_
_entity_poly.entity_id
_entity_poly.type
_entity_poly.pdbx_seq_one_letter_code
_entity_poly.pdbx_strand_id
1 'polypeptide(L)'
;MRWTAEDFHTHVAEEYGVCLQGWPKHLAFANLSDVPGGMSTMHDLLGRIERGTLAFTKLLNHKRGVLTVEDTAPGIFTPRAPRAERRDYGRQRIPPWQRQSRPPRRICMGPKSVEYIEDSDVYNSDSEEIESVGEVAEDGVVSEIESASGFDD
;
A
#
# COMPACT_ATOMS: atom_id res chain seq x y z
N MET A 1 -10.04 11.50 6.54
CA MET A 1 -10.59 12.15 5.33
C MET A 1 -9.43 12.67 4.49
N ARG A 2 -9.43 12.41 3.18
CA ARG A 2 -8.47 12.99 2.23
C ARG A 2 -9.22 14.01 1.39
N TRP A 3 -8.90 15.29 1.56
CA TRP A 3 -9.45 16.35 0.72
C TRP A 3 -8.63 16.42 -0.57
N THR A 4 -9.29 16.20 -1.70
CA THR A 4 -8.75 16.49 -3.02
C THR A 4 -9.35 17.79 -3.55
N ALA A 5 -8.71 18.39 -4.55
CA ALA A 5 -9.25 19.54 -5.27
C ALA A 5 -10.63 19.25 -5.90
N GLU A 6 -10.83 18.03 -6.40
CA GLU A 6 -12.11 17.57 -6.94
C GLU A 6 -13.18 17.53 -5.83
N ASP A 7 -12.87 16.88 -4.69
CA ASP A 7 -13.81 16.82 -3.56
C ASP A 7 -14.14 18.23 -3.02
N PHE A 8 -13.16 19.14 -3.01
CA PHE A 8 -13.39 20.52 -2.62
C PHE A 8 -14.29 21.28 -3.60
N HIS A 9 -14.10 21.08 -4.91
CA HIS A 9 -14.98 21.70 -5.92
C HIS A 9 -16.42 21.24 -5.73
N THR A 10 -16.66 19.92 -5.61
CA THR A 10 -18.01 19.36 -5.48
C THR A 10 -18.68 19.73 -4.14
N HIS A 11 -17.96 19.62 -3.02
CA HIS A 11 -18.57 19.79 -1.69
C HIS A 11 -18.49 21.21 -1.14
N VAL A 12 -17.56 22.05 -1.63
CA VAL A 12 -17.37 23.40 -1.10
C VAL A 12 -17.75 24.44 -2.14
N ALA A 13 -17.20 24.34 -3.35
CA ALA A 13 -17.41 25.36 -4.37
C ALA A 13 -18.82 25.32 -4.99
N GLU A 14 -19.32 24.13 -5.34
CA GLU A 14 -20.67 23.99 -5.91
C GLU A 14 -21.77 24.19 -4.85
N GLU A 15 -21.63 23.56 -3.70
CA GLU A 15 -22.66 23.57 -2.65
C GLU A 15 -22.81 24.94 -1.97
N TYR A 16 -21.68 25.55 -1.57
CA TYR A 16 -21.69 26.82 -0.83
C TYR A 16 -21.44 28.03 -1.72
N GLY A 17 -21.01 27.84 -2.97
CA GLY A 17 -20.71 28.94 -3.88
C GLY A 17 -19.53 29.79 -3.41
N VAL A 18 -18.48 29.16 -2.88
CA VAL A 18 -17.27 29.84 -2.37
C VAL A 18 -16.01 29.31 -3.06
N CYS A 19 -15.03 30.18 -3.28
CA CYS A 19 -13.70 29.79 -3.73
C CYS A 19 -12.65 30.21 -2.70
N LEU A 20 -11.58 29.43 -2.59
CA LEU A 20 -10.46 29.79 -1.74
C LEU A 20 -9.49 30.63 -2.57
N GLN A 21 -9.24 31.88 -2.16
CA GLN A 21 -8.35 32.80 -2.86
C GLN A 21 -7.05 32.98 -2.09
N GLY A 22 -5.93 33.11 -2.80
CA GLY A 22 -4.62 33.45 -2.21
C GLY A 22 -3.77 32.27 -1.73
N TRP A 23 -4.11 31.06 -2.15
CA TRP A 23 -3.24 29.91 -1.94
C TRP A 23 -1.90 30.08 -2.66
N PRO A 24 -0.79 29.68 -2.03
CA PRO A 24 0.53 29.71 -2.66
C PRO A 24 0.58 28.83 -3.92
N LYS A 25 0.96 29.43 -5.06
CA LYS A 25 1.04 28.75 -6.38
C LYS A 25 2.03 27.59 -6.46
N HIS A 26 3.00 27.54 -5.54
CA HIS A 26 4.02 26.48 -5.51
C HIS A 26 3.55 25.26 -4.71
N LEU A 27 2.46 25.37 -3.95
CA LEU A 27 1.89 24.26 -3.19
C LEU A 27 0.73 23.64 -3.97
N ALA A 28 0.73 22.31 -4.01
CA ALA A 28 -0.45 21.58 -4.45
C ALA A 28 -1.58 21.75 -3.42
N PHE A 29 -2.82 21.82 -3.90
CA PHE A 29 -3.98 21.81 -3.02
C PHE A 29 -4.22 20.38 -2.56
N ALA A 30 -3.86 20.10 -1.30
CA ALA A 30 -3.96 18.79 -0.67
C ALA A 30 -4.24 18.94 0.83
N ASN A 31 -4.46 17.82 1.50
CA ASN A 31 -4.47 17.77 2.96
C ASN A 31 -3.20 18.42 3.53
N LEU A 32 -3.35 19.25 4.57
CA LEU A 32 -2.22 19.92 5.21
C LEU A 32 -1.16 18.95 5.78
N SER A 33 -1.54 17.70 6.08
CA SER A 33 -0.62 16.63 6.47
C SER A 33 0.30 16.16 5.35
N ASP A 34 -0.12 16.32 4.09
CA ASP A 34 0.54 15.78 2.90
C ASP A 34 1.29 16.89 2.14
N VAL A 35 1.19 18.15 2.58
CA VAL A 35 1.86 19.30 1.97
C VAL A 35 3.36 19.27 2.30
N PRO A 36 4.25 19.33 1.29
CA PRO A 36 5.69 19.39 1.53
C PRO A 36 6.09 20.70 2.21
N GLY A 37 7.10 20.64 3.08
CA GLY A 37 7.67 21.82 3.77
C GLY A 37 7.40 21.87 5.29
N GLY A 38 6.53 21.01 5.82
CA GLY A 38 6.33 20.85 7.26
C GLY A 38 5.87 22.14 7.94
N MET A 39 6.51 22.51 9.05
CA MET A 39 6.07 23.68 9.84
C MET A 39 6.27 25.03 9.14
N SER A 40 7.26 25.18 8.25
CA SER A 40 7.51 26.47 7.60
C SER A 40 6.37 26.85 6.65
N THR A 41 5.85 25.87 5.90
CA THR A 41 4.71 26.08 5.01
C THR A 41 3.42 26.29 5.79
N MET A 42 3.27 25.62 6.94
CA MET A 42 2.15 25.86 7.85
C MET A 42 2.17 27.28 8.43
N HIS A 43 3.33 27.79 8.84
CA HIS A 43 3.48 29.18 9.28
C HIS A 43 3.23 30.19 8.15
N ASP A 44 3.67 29.90 6.91
CA ASP A 44 3.36 30.76 5.76
C ASP A 44 1.85 30.79 5.48
N LEU A 45 1.20 29.62 5.48
CA LEU A 45 -0.25 29.52 5.31
C LEU A 45 -1.00 30.27 6.42
N LEU A 46 -0.60 30.08 7.68
CA LEU A 46 -1.18 30.80 8.82
C LEU A 46 -1.00 32.32 8.66
N GLY A 47 0.22 32.77 8.36
CA GLY A 47 0.50 34.19 8.14
C GLY A 47 -0.31 34.77 6.98
N ARG A 48 -0.59 33.99 5.93
CA ARG A 48 -1.47 34.41 4.82
C ARG A 48 -2.93 34.56 5.24
N ILE A 49 -3.42 33.67 6.12
CA ILE A 49 -4.78 33.73 6.69
C ILE A 49 -4.89 34.98 7.56
N GLU A 50 -3.93 35.19 8.47
CA GLU A 50 -3.91 36.35 9.37
C GLU A 50 -3.85 37.68 8.61
N ARG A 51 -3.11 37.73 7.50
CA ARG A 51 -3.07 38.89 6.60
C ARG A 51 -4.32 39.06 5.74
N GLY A 52 -5.26 38.11 5.79
CA GLY A 52 -6.45 38.09 4.95
C GLY A 52 -6.17 37.82 3.45
N THR A 53 -4.94 37.41 3.12
CA THR A 53 -4.58 37.06 1.74
C THR A 53 -5.12 35.69 1.35
N LEU A 54 -5.13 34.73 2.29
CA LEU A 54 -5.77 33.44 2.12
C LEU A 54 -7.17 33.48 2.73
N ALA A 55 -8.20 33.58 1.89
CA ALA A 55 -9.58 33.76 2.35
C ALA A 55 -10.59 33.07 1.42
N PHE A 56 -11.71 32.64 2.01
CA PHE A 56 -12.86 32.16 1.25
C PHE A 56 -13.66 33.35 0.73
N THR A 57 -13.79 33.44 -0.59
CA THR A 57 -14.52 34.50 -1.26
C THR A 57 -15.79 33.92 -1.89
N LYS A 58 -16.92 34.61 -1.75
CA LYS A 58 -18.18 34.19 -2.39
C LYS A 58 -18.06 34.35 -3.90
N LEU A 59 -18.39 33.27 -4.62
CA LEU A 59 -18.50 33.27 -6.07
C LEU A 59 -19.80 33.94 -6.49
N LEU A 60 -19.73 34.83 -7.49
CA LEU A 60 -20.93 35.39 -8.10
C LEU A 60 -21.74 34.26 -8.76
N ASN A 61 -23.06 34.30 -8.58
CA ASN A 61 -23.99 33.24 -8.99
C ASN A 61 -23.87 32.82 -10.46
N HIS A 62 -23.49 33.74 -11.36
CA HIS A 62 -23.33 33.45 -12.79
C HIS A 62 -22.07 32.62 -13.13
N LYS A 63 -21.08 32.53 -12.23
CA LYS A 63 -19.88 31.73 -12.45
C LYS A 63 -20.05 30.28 -11.99
N ARG A 64 -21.06 29.99 -11.15
CA ARG A 64 -21.27 28.67 -10.53
C ARG A 64 -21.37 27.52 -11.52
N GLY A 65 -21.94 27.75 -12.72
CA GLY A 65 -22.09 26.72 -13.75
C GLY A 65 -20.92 26.54 -14.71
N VAL A 66 -19.87 27.37 -14.61
CA VAL A 66 -18.73 27.39 -15.57
C VAL A 66 -17.39 27.10 -14.88
N LEU A 67 -17.36 27.05 -13.54
CA LEU A 67 -16.13 26.85 -12.79
C LEU A 67 -15.58 25.45 -12.98
N THR A 68 -14.42 25.38 -13.61
CA THR A 68 -13.54 24.21 -13.61
C THR A 68 -12.89 24.02 -12.24
N VAL A 69 -12.45 22.79 -11.95
CA VAL A 69 -11.73 22.43 -10.72
C VAL A 69 -10.48 23.31 -10.53
N GLU A 70 -9.82 23.68 -11.63
CA GLU A 70 -8.64 24.56 -11.62
C GLU A 70 -8.93 25.99 -11.16
N ASP A 71 -10.14 26.49 -11.43
CA ASP A 71 -10.54 27.86 -11.06
C ASP A 71 -10.98 27.94 -9.58
N THR A 72 -11.31 26.81 -8.97
CA THR A 72 -11.86 26.71 -7.61
C THR A 72 -10.87 26.20 -6.59
N ALA A 73 -10.01 25.26 -6.99
CA ALA A 73 -8.93 24.75 -6.17
C ALA A 73 -7.68 25.61 -6.39
N PRO A 74 -7.31 26.45 -5.42
CA PRO A 74 -6.19 27.35 -5.60
C PRO A 74 -4.90 26.55 -5.37
N GLY A 75 -4.09 26.37 -6.41
CA GLY A 75 -2.80 25.67 -6.29
C GLY A 75 -2.52 24.77 -7.48
N ILE A 76 -1.40 24.04 -7.41
CA ILE A 76 -1.06 23.05 -8.45
C ILE A 76 -2.06 21.90 -8.34
N PHE A 77 -2.97 21.81 -9.30
CA PHE A 77 -3.86 20.67 -9.43
C PHE A 77 -3.12 19.54 -10.15
N THR A 78 -2.94 18.41 -9.46
CA THR A 78 -2.50 17.18 -10.11
C THR A 78 -3.70 16.24 -10.12
N PRO A 79 -4.35 16.00 -11.27
CA PRO A 79 -5.51 15.13 -11.34
C PRO A 79 -5.14 13.74 -10.85
N ARG A 80 -6.09 13.06 -10.19
CA ARG A 80 -5.87 11.69 -9.74
C ARG A 80 -5.61 10.81 -10.95
N ALA A 81 -4.47 10.13 -10.98
CA ALA A 81 -4.19 9.17 -12.03
C ALA A 81 -5.35 8.15 -12.10
N PRO A 82 -5.88 7.84 -13.30
CA PRO A 82 -6.96 6.89 -13.44
C PRO A 82 -6.53 5.56 -12.83
N ARG A 83 -7.46 4.89 -12.14
CA ARG A 83 -7.16 3.59 -11.54
C ARG A 83 -6.70 2.67 -12.65
N ALA A 84 -5.45 2.21 -12.57
CA ALA A 84 -4.91 1.31 -13.57
C ALA A 84 -5.83 0.10 -13.70
N GLU A 85 -6.34 -0.13 -14.91
CA GLU A 85 -7.05 -1.35 -15.18
C GLU A 85 -6.11 -2.52 -14.92
N ARG A 86 -6.67 -3.58 -14.35
CA ARG A 86 -5.93 -4.81 -14.14
C ARG A 86 -5.37 -5.24 -15.49
N ARG A 87 -4.05 -5.42 -15.57
CA ARG A 87 -3.33 -5.67 -16.83
C ARG A 87 -3.88 -6.86 -17.64
N ASP A 88 -4.53 -7.79 -16.94
CA ASP A 88 -5.13 -9.00 -17.47
C ASP A 88 -6.61 -8.86 -17.88
N TYR A 89 -7.28 -7.74 -17.59
CA TYR A 89 -8.63 -7.49 -18.12
C TYR A 89 -8.59 -7.43 -19.66
N GLY A 90 -9.51 -8.16 -20.29
CA GLY A 90 -9.63 -8.24 -21.75
C GLY A 90 -8.48 -8.98 -22.46
N ARG A 91 -7.46 -9.48 -21.75
CA ARG A 91 -6.36 -10.24 -22.35
C ARG A 91 -6.59 -11.74 -22.16
N GLN A 92 -6.68 -12.47 -23.27
CA GLN A 92 -6.62 -13.92 -23.23
C GLN A 92 -5.27 -14.35 -22.63
N ARG A 93 -5.31 -15.14 -21.56
CA ARG A 93 -4.10 -15.72 -20.97
C ARG A 93 -3.42 -16.60 -22.02
N ILE A 94 -2.24 -16.19 -22.48
CA ILE A 94 -1.41 -17.02 -23.34
C ILE A 94 -0.82 -18.15 -22.49
N PRO A 95 -1.21 -19.41 -22.76
CA PRO A 95 -0.70 -20.55 -22.03
C PRO A 95 0.82 -20.72 -22.24
N PRO A 96 1.53 -21.35 -21.28
CA PRO A 96 2.99 -21.43 -21.30
C PRO A 96 3.56 -22.04 -22.59
N TRP A 97 2.88 -23.01 -23.19
CA TRP A 97 3.33 -23.71 -24.40
C TRP A 97 3.22 -22.87 -25.69
N GLN A 98 2.43 -21.79 -25.70
CA GLN A 98 2.36 -20.84 -26.83
C GLN A 98 3.37 -19.69 -26.71
N ARG A 99 4.11 -19.60 -25.60
CA ARG A 99 5.12 -18.56 -25.39
C ARG A 99 6.42 -18.96 -26.09
N GLN A 100 6.54 -18.63 -27.38
CA GLN A 100 7.72 -18.91 -28.19
C GLN A 100 9.02 -18.33 -27.62
N SER A 101 8.93 -17.30 -26.77
CA SER A 101 10.09 -16.57 -26.24
C SER A 101 10.67 -17.10 -24.93
N ARG A 102 10.05 -18.10 -24.27
CA ARG A 102 10.58 -18.66 -23.01
C ARG A 102 10.37 -20.17 -22.94
N PRO A 103 11.42 -20.96 -22.64
CA PRO A 103 11.25 -22.39 -22.42
C PRO A 103 10.31 -22.64 -21.23
N PRO A 104 9.58 -23.77 -21.19
CA PRO A 104 8.77 -24.15 -20.05
C PRO A 104 9.60 -24.10 -18.76
N ARG A 105 9.06 -23.50 -17.68
CA ARG A 105 9.77 -23.40 -16.40
C ARG A 105 10.13 -24.76 -15.79
N ARG A 106 9.41 -25.82 -16.17
CA ARG A 106 9.66 -27.20 -15.74
C ARG A 106 9.54 -28.09 -16.95
N ILE A 107 10.56 -28.90 -17.19
CA ILE A 107 10.47 -30.04 -18.10
C ILE A 107 9.63 -31.08 -17.37
N CYS A 108 8.45 -31.39 -17.90
CA CYS A 108 7.62 -32.47 -17.36
C CYS A 108 8.25 -33.79 -17.82
N MET A 109 9.30 -34.24 -17.11
CA MET A 109 9.69 -35.63 -17.12
C MET A 109 8.55 -36.36 -16.42
N GLY A 110 7.87 -37.27 -17.12
CA GLY A 110 6.69 -37.99 -16.60
C GLY A 110 6.96 -38.76 -15.28
N PRO A 111 6.07 -39.70 -14.92
CA PRO A 111 6.26 -40.51 -13.72
C PRO A 111 7.67 -41.14 -13.72
N LYS A 112 8.45 -40.86 -12.66
CA LYS A 112 9.78 -41.46 -12.47
C LYS A 112 9.71 -42.87 -11.88
N SER A 113 8.53 -43.28 -11.43
CA SER A 113 8.27 -44.59 -10.85
C SER A 113 8.17 -45.64 -11.95
N VAL A 114 8.57 -46.87 -11.61
CA VAL A 114 8.34 -48.06 -12.42
C VAL A 114 6.82 -48.30 -12.51
N GLU A 115 6.35 -48.80 -13.66
CA GLU A 115 4.92 -48.97 -13.95
C GLU A 115 4.23 -49.99 -13.03
N TYR A 116 4.96 -51.01 -12.58
CA TYR A 116 4.51 -52.00 -11.62
C TYR A 116 5.64 -52.33 -10.63
N ILE A 117 5.27 -52.58 -9.37
CA ILE A 117 6.14 -53.15 -8.35
C ILE A 117 5.69 -54.60 -8.21
N GLU A 118 6.63 -55.55 -8.33
CA GLU A 118 6.33 -56.96 -8.07
C GLU A 118 6.32 -57.18 -6.55
N ASP A 119 5.18 -57.62 -6.01
CA ASP A 119 5.00 -57.95 -4.59
C ASP A 119 5.73 -59.26 -4.27
N SER A 120 7.04 -59.20 -4.04
CA SER A 120 7.79 -60.32 -3.49
C SER A 120 7.71 -60.30 -1.97
N ASP A 121 6.60 -60.83 -1.44
CA ASP A 121 6.39 -61.06 -0.01
C ASP A 121 7.27 -62.23 0.48
N VAL A 122 8.59 -62.05 0.50
CA VAL A 122 9.47 -62.93 1.28
C VAL A 122 9.44 -62.40 2.72
N TYR A 123 8.59 -63.00 3.55
CA TYR A 123 8.57 -62.82 4.99
C TYR A 123 9.97 -63.11 5.56
N ASN A 124 10.76 -62.07 5.79
CA ASN A 124 11.99 -62.18 6.57
C ASN A 124 11.58 -62.17 8.05
N SER A 125 11.24 -63.36 8.56
CA SER A 125 10.96 -63.58 9.98
C SER A 125 12.29 -63.67 10.74
N ASP A 126 12.92 -62.52 11.00
CA ASP A 126 13.86 -62.38 12.11
C ASP A 126 13.36 -61.25 13.01
N SER A 127 12.73 -61.68 14.10
CA SER A 127 12.30 -60.82 15.19
C SER A 127 13.51 -60.63 16.10
N GLU A 128 14.25 -59.54 15.94
CA GLU A 128 15.25 -59.13 16.93
C GLU A 128 14.66 -58.11 17.90
N GLU A 129 14.94 -58.40 19.16
CA GLU A 129 14.40 -57.92 20.41
C GLU A 129 14.84 -56.47 20.67
N ILE A 130 13.89 -55.55 20.85
CA ILE A 130 14.19 -54.14 21.15
C ILE A 130 14.52 -54.02 22.64
N GLU A 131 15.80 -53.96 22.98
CA GLU A 131 16.25 -53.64 24.33
C GLU A 131 16.15 -52.12 24.57
N SER A 132 15.10 -51.76 25.30
CA SER A 132 14.88 -50.42 25.85
C SER A 132 15.73 -50.23 27.10
N VAL A 133 16.74 -49.36 27.03
CA VAL A 133 17.34 -48.76 28.24
C VAL A 133 17.42 -47.25 28.03
N GLY A 134 16.51 -46.55 28.71
CA GLY A 134 16.61 -45.11 28.91
C GLY A 134 17.67 -44.81 29.96
N GLU A 135 18.47 -43.78 29.70
CA GLU A 135 19.25 -43.13 30.74
C GLU A 135 18.96 -41.63 30.69
N VAL A 136 18.34 -41.18 31.78
CA VAL A 136 18.07 -39.79 32.10
C VAL A 136 19.23 -39.35 32.99
N ALA A 137 19.90 -38.26 32.63
CA ALA A 137 20.73 -37.53 33.57
C ALA A 137 20.50 -36.03 33.37
N GLU A 138 19.76 -35.47 34.33
CA GLU A 138 19.81 -34.06 34.69
C GLU A 138 21.23 -33.64 35.06
N ASP A 139 21.54 -32.37 34.78
CA ASP A 139 22.34 -31.43 35.58
C ASP A 139 22.65 -30.27 34.60
N GLY A 140 22.24 -29.02 34.78
CA GLY A 140 21.98 -28.24 35.98
C GLY A 140 22.65 -26.87 35.76
N VAL A 141 22.15 -25.85 36.47
CA VAL A 141 22.84 -24.57 36.78
C VAL A 141 22.60 -23.37 35.83
N VAL A 142 21.57 -22.62 36.22
CA VAL A 142 21.47 -21.16 36.49
C VAL A 142 22.49 -20.16 35.91
N SER A 143 21.94 -19.09 35.33
CA SER A 143 22.34 -17.67 35.51
C SER A 143 21.27 -16.82 34.80
N GLU A 144 20.33 -16.13 35.45
CA GLU A 144 20.51 -14.89 36.23
C GLU A 144 21.37 -13.86 35.51
N ILE A 145 20.73 -12.95 34.77
CA ILE A 145 21.08 -11.54 34.49
C ILE A 145 19.92 -10.94 33.67
N GLU A 146 19.48 -9.69 33.72
CA GLU A 146 19.60 -8.55 34.61
C GLU A 146 18.50 -7.61 34.12
N SER A 147 17.72 -7.03 35.03
CA SER A 147 16.78 -5.96 34.68
C SER A 147 17.55 -4.70 34.29
N ALA A 148 17.29 -4.16 33.11
CA ALA A 148 17.67 -2.79 32.77
C ALA A 148 16.40 -1.93 32.69
N SER A 149 16.18 -1.17 33.76
CA SER A 149 15.27 -0.04 33.84
C SER A 149 15.85 1.19 33.12
N GLY A 150 14.99 2.00 32.52
CA GLY A 150 15.18 3.46 32.50
C GLY A 150 15.54 4.08 31.16
N PHE A 151 14.54 4.71 30.51
CA PHE A 151 14.73 5.98 29.83
C PHE A 151 13.38 6.72 29.74
N ASP A 152 13.10 7.54 30.75
CA ASP A 152 12.18 8.68 30.71
C ASP A 152 13.00 9.91 31.13
N ASP A 153 13.23 10.85 30.20
CA ASP A 153 12.75 12.25 30.19
C ASP A 153 13.37 12.99 28.97
#